data_AF-A0A1G1CPY4-F1
#
_entry.id   AF-A0A1G1CPY4-F1
#
_cell.length_a   1.000
_cell.length_b   1.000
_cell.length_c   1.000
_cell.angle_alpha   90.00
_cell.angle_beta   90.00
_cell.angle_gamma   90.00
#
_symmetry.space_group_name_H-M   'P 1'
#
loop_
_entity.id
_entity.type
_entity.pdbx_description
1 polymer ?
#
loop_
_entity_poly.entity_id
_entity_poly.type
_entity_poly.pdbx_seq_one_letter_code
_entity_poly.pdbx_strand_id
1 'polypeptide(L)' 'MQVLTERVILETDRAGHLTRLPTLPPNRRVEAIFMILDEPEANVKPRRRPHVDIVGKTQILGDIMDSVPESDWDLPS' A
#
# COMPACT_ATOMS: atom_id res chain seq x y z
N MET A 1 -15.33 9.55 9.74
CA MET A 1 -16.37 9.02 8.84
C MET A 1 -15.87 7.68 8.33
N GLN A 2 -16.44 6.56 8.76
CA GLN A 2 -16.04 5.24 8.28
C GLN A 2 -16.70 5.00 6.92
N VAL A 3 -15.91 4.83 5.87
CA VAL A 3 -16.39 4.47 4.54
C VAL A 3 -16.47 2.95 4.49
N LEU A 4 -17.65 2.39 4.20
CA LEU A 4 -17.79 0.95 3.95
C LEU A 4 -17.19 0.65 2.57
N THR A 5 -16.05 -0.03 2.53
CA THR A 5 -15.39 -0.45 1.28
C THR A 5 -15.54 -1.96 1.13
N GLU A 6 -16.09 -2.39 0.01
CA GLU A 6 -16.15 -3.80 -0.37
C GLU A 6 -15.03 -4.11 -1.38
N ARG A 7 -14.24 -5.17 -1.13
CA ARG A 7 -13.22 -5.65 -2.07
C ARG A 7 -13.84 -6.68 -3.01
N VAL A 8 -13.89 -6.37 -4.29
CA VAL A 8 -14.34 -7.29 -5.35
C VAL A 8 -13.16 -7.64 -6.25
N ILE A 9 -13.00 -8.93 -6.57
CA ILE A 9 -12.01 -9.40 -7.54
C ILE A 9 -12.67 -9.49 -8.91
N LEU A 10 -12.06 -8.85 -9.89
CA LEU A 10 -12.52 -8.81 -11.27
C LEU A 10 -11.49 -9.52 -12.16
N GLU A 11 -11.98 -10.22 -13.17
CA GLU A 11 -11.16 -10.94 -14.14
C GLU A 11 -11.22 -10.23 -15.49
N THR A 12 -10.12 -10.27 -16.23
CA THR A 12 -10.02 -9.72 -17.59
C THR A 12 -9.83 -10.81 -18.62
N ASP A 13 -10.41 -10.62 -19.80
CA ASP A 13 -10.16 -11.46 -20.97
C ASP A 13 -8.78 -11.17 -21.61
N ARG A 14 -8.49 -11.86 -22.72
CA ARG A 14 -7.21 -11.69 -23.44
C ARG A 14 -7.03 -10.31 -24.08
N ALA A 15 -8.10 -9.55 -24.27
CA ALA A 15 -8.06 -8.19 -24.79
C ALA A 15 -8.00 -7.13 -23.66
N GLY A 16 -8.04 -7.56 -22.39
CA GLY A 16 -8.03 -6.69 -21.22
C GLY A 16 -9.41 -6.18 -20.82
N HIS A 17 -10.50 -6.70 -21.38
CA HIS A 17 -11.85 -6.32 -20.98
C HIS A 17 -12.29 -7.10 -19.75
N LEU A 18 -13.08 -6.47 -18.88
CA LEU A 18 -13.72 -7.17 -17.76
C LEU A 18 -14.62 -8.30 -18.28
N THR A 19 -14.43 -9.51 -17.77
CA THR A 19 -15.27 -10.67 -18.11
C THR A 19 -16.71 -10.51 -17.63
N ARG A 20 -16.89 -9.74 -16.55
CA ARG A 20 -18.20 -9.35 -15.99
C ARG A 20 -18.12 -7.98 -15.31
N LEU A 21 -19.21 -7.23 -15.38
CA LEU A 21 -19.35 -5.99 -14.64
C LEU A 21 -19.94 -6.25 -13.25
N PRO A 22 -19.38 -5.68 -12.18
CA PRO A 22 -19.98 -5.76 -10.86
C PRO A 22 -21.31 -4.99 -10.81
N THR A 23 -22.26 -5.49 -10.05
CA THR A 23 -23.51 -4.77 -9.79
C THR A 23 -23.25 -3.60 -8.85
N LEU A 24 -23.60 -2.39 -9.27
CA LEU A 24 -23.45 -1.17 -8.48
C LEU A 24 -24.82 -0.68 -7.95
N PRO A 25 -24.85 0.02 -6.81
CA PRO A 25 -26.07 0.58 -6.28
C PRO A 25 -26.65 1.68 -7.21
N PRO A 26 -27.98 1.75 -7.37
CA PRO A 26 -28.61 2.71 -8.27
C PRO A 26 -28.44 4.16 -7.77
N ASN A 27 -28.22 5.09 -8.69
CA ASN A 27 -28.13 6.54 -8.43
C ASN A 27 -27.06 6.94 -7.40
N ARG A 28 -25.92 6.24 -7.37
CA ARG A 28 -24.80 6.56 -6.47
C ARG A 28 -23.54 6.90 -7.26
N ARG A 29 -22.70 7.75 -6.66
CA ARG A 29 -21.34 8.01 -7.14
C ARG A 29 -20.40 6.96 -6.55
N VAL A 30 -19.63 6.31 -7.41
CA VAL A 30 -18.68 5.25 -7.04
C VAL A 30 -17.28 5.69 -7.45
N GLU A 31 -16.31 5.51 -6.56
CA GLU A 31 -14.89 5.60 -6.84
C GLU A 31 -14.31 4.19 -6.90
N ALA A 32 -13.46 3.93 -7.89
CA ALA A 32 -12.87 2.61 -8.11
C ALA A 32 -11.35 2.72 -8.26
N ILE A 33 -10.63 1.80 -7.61
CA ILE A 33 -9.18 1.65 -7.70
C ILE A 33 -8.92 0.25 -8.25
N PHE A 34 -8.13 0.15 -9.32
CA PHE A 34 -7.76 -1.12 -9.95
C PHE A 34 -6.33 -1.53 -9.57
N MET A 35 -6.16 -2.81 -9.23
CA MET A 35 -4.86 -3.41 -8.91
C MET A 35 -4.71 -4.72 -9.67
N ILE A 36 -3.62 -4.87 -10.44
CA ILE A 36 -3.30 -6.12 -11.13
C ILE A 36 -2.77 -7.12 -10.10
N LEU A 37 -3.38 -8.30 -10.02
CA LEU A 37 -3.05 -9.32 -9.00
C LEU A 37 -2.08 -10.38 -9.52
N ASP A 38 -2.16 -10.66 -10.82
CA ASP A 38 -1.41 -11.75 -11.47
C ASP A 38 -0.24 -11.24 -12.31
N GLU A 39 0.22 -10.02 -12.06
CA GLU A 39 1.47 -9.57 -12.65
C GLU A 39 2.54 -10.55 -12.15
N PRO A 40 3.18 -11.36 -13.05
CA PRO A 40 4.29 -12.19 -12.62
C PRO A 40 5.25 -11.25 -11.91
N GLU A 41 5.85 -11.66 -10.79
CA GLU A 41 6.70 -10.81 -9.94
C GLU A 41 7.90 -10.22 -10.73
N ALA A 42 7.64 -9.32 -11.68
CA ALA A 42 8.60 -8.68 -12.57
C ALA A 42 9.37 -7.59 -11.80
N ASN A 43 9.07 -7.46 -10.51
CA ASN A 43 9.68 -6.53 -9.59
C ASN A 43 9.65 -7.09 -8.17
N VAL A 44 10.18 -8.29 -7.94
CA VAL A 44 10.95 -8.48 -6.69
C VAL A 44 12.14 -7.54 -6.81
N LYS A 45 11.92 -6.23 -6.56
CA LYS A 45 12.98 -5.24 -6.46
C LYS A 45 14.00 -5.89 -5.53
N PRO A 46 15.28 -5.98 -5.93
CA PRO A 46 16.29 -6.59 -5.09
C PRO A 46 16.19 -5.92 -3.73
N ARG A 47 15.83 -6.72 -2.72
CA ARG A 47 15.58 -6.23 -1.37
C ARG A 47 16.82 -5.45 -0.96
N ARG A 48 16.67 -4.15 -0.71
CA ARG A 48 17.81 -3.29 -0.37
C ARG A 48 18.56 -3.93 0.79
N ARG A 49 19.84 -4.20 0.59
CA ARG A 49 20.73 -4.68 1.64
C ARG A 49 21.61 -3.50 2.06
N PRO A 50 21.90 -3.34 3.37
CA PRO A 50 22.90 -2.38 3.79
C PRO A 50 24.26 -2.68 3.11
N HIS A 51 25.11 -1.66 2.98
CA HIS A 51 26.49 -1.85 2.51
C HIS A 51 27.22 -2.86 3.39
N VAL A 52 28.13 -3.66 2.81
CA VAL A 52 28.85 -4.74 3.53
C VAL A 52 29.52 -4.26 4.81
N ASP A 53 30.00 -3.01 4.82
CA ASP A 53 30.67 -2.42 5.97
C ASP A 53 29.74 -2.06 7.14
N ILE A 54 28.43 -2.07 6.92
CA ILE A 54 27.41 -1.63 7.89
C ILE A 54 26.51 -2.81 8.31
N VAL A 55 26.35 -3.83 7.47
CA VAL A 55 25.54 -5.02 7.80
C VAL A 55 25.97 -5.60 9.15
N GLY A 56 25.02 -5.70 10.08
CA GLY A 56 25.24 -6.30 11.40
C GLY A 56 26.06 -5.46 12.38
N LYS A 57 26.52 -4.26 11.99
CA LYS A 57 27.32 -3.38 12.86
C LYS A 57 26.51 -2.29 13.55
N THR A 58 25.23 -2.13 13.18
CA THR A 58 24.34 -1.14 13.81
C THR A 58 23.66 -1.73 15.04
N GLN A 59 23.66 -0.98 16.14
CA GLN A 59 22.90 -1.27 17.34
C GLN A 59 21.84 -0.17 17.53
N ILE A 60 20.60 -0.58 17.77
CA ILE A 60 19.53 0.35 18.15
C ILE A 60 19.63 0.53 19.68
N LEU A 61 19.81 1.77 20.13
CA LEU A 61 20.04 2.12 21.55
C LEU A 61 18.76 2.56 22.29
N GLY A 62 17.59 2.46 21.66
CA GLY A 62 16.32 2.90 22.23
C GLY A 62 15.13 2.56 21.33
N ASP A 63 13.99 3.16 21.59
CA ASP A 63 12.84 3.05 20.70
C ASP A 63 13.05 3.94 19.46
N ILE A 64 12.81 3.37 18.28
CA ILE A 64 12.89 4.06 16.99
C ILE A 64 11.60 3.93 16.17
N MET A 65 10.61 3.21 16.70
CA MET A 65 9.33 3.00 16.04
C MET A 65 8.33 4.07 16.48
N ASP A 66 8.44 4.49 17.74
CA ASP A 66 7.62 5.55 18.32
C ASP A 66 8.36 6.89 18.37
N SER A 67 7.59 7.97 18.23
CA SER A 67 8.06 9.35 18.37
C SER A 67 7.58 9.92 19.71
N VAL A 68 8.26 10.96 20.18
CA VAL A 68 7.70 11.82 21.25
C VAL A 68 6.41 12.50 20.77
N PRO A 69 5.50 12.90 21.67
CA PRO A 69 4.27 13.61 21.31
C PRO A 69 4.54 14.92 20.54
N GLU A 70 3.59 15.37 19.72
CA GLU A 70 3.73 16.61 18.93
C GLU A 70 4.00 17.85 19.79
N SER A 71 3.48 17.88 21.03
CA SER A 71 3.77 18.95 22.00
C SER A 71 5.26 19.14 22.28
N ASP A 72 6.05 18.08 22.08
CA ASP A 72 7.46 18.04 22.40
C ASP A 72 8.33 18.28 21.15
N TRP A 73 7.71 18.60 20.00
CA TRP A 73 8.40 18.81 18.72
C TRP A 73 8.95 20.23 18.54
N ASP A 74 8.65 21.13 19.49
CA ASP A 74 9.11 22.53 19.51
C ASP A 74 8.84 23.25 18.17
N LEU A 75 7.67 22.98 17.56
CA LEU A 75 7.28 23.55 16.27
C LEU A 75 6.89 25.02 16.41
N PRO A 76 7.26 25.90 15.46
CA PRO A 76 6.82 27.29 15.45
C PRO A 76 5.30 27.38 15.26
N SER A 77 4.69 28.36 15.94
CA SER A 77 3.25 28.66 15.87
C SER A 77 2.85 29.37 14.58
#